data_AF-A0A4U2Q0K2-F1
#
_entry.id   AF-A0A4U2Q0K2-F1
#
_cell.length_a   1.000
_cell.length_b   1.000
_cell.length_c   1.000
_cell.angle_alpha   90.00
_cell.angle_beta   90.00
_cell.angle_gamma   90.00
#
_symmetry.space_group_name_H-M   'P 1'
#
loop_
_entity.id
_entity.type
_entity.pdbx_description
1 polymer ?
#
loop_
_entity_poly.entity_id
_entity_poly.type
_entity_poly.pdbx_seq_one_letter_code
_entity_poly.pdbx_strand_id
1 'polypeptide(L)'
;MAGQSVFEIGRRLKHVKENDLVHGEWSRWCADEIRMTRQQADKFIVVFDELGIDDNPNCQIGVTRLYEIALLPPEDREREHTLKSGERKTVNEMTVREVRFEFLLLYIIVLFCLWDILS
;
A
#
# COMPACT_ATOMS: atom_id res chain seq x y z
N MET A 1 -5.53 -21.47 14.88
CA MET A 1 -6.14 -20.99 13.62
C MET A 1 -5.23 -19.91 13.07
N ALA A 2 -4.53 -20.20 11.97
CA ALA A 2 -3.46 -19.39 11.42
C ALA A 2 -4.04 -18.15 10.73
N GLY A 3 -4.22 -17.07 11.50
CA GLY A 3 -4.36 -15.74 10.94
C GLY A 3 -2.99 -15.29 10.48
N GLN A 4 -2.57 -15.67 9.27
CA GLN A 4 -1.41 -15.03 8.65
C GLN A 4 -1.84 -13.59 8.34
N SER A 5 -1.53 -12.68 9.25
CA SER A 5 -1.76 -11.26 9.01
C SER A 5 -0.94 -10.86 7.78
N VAL A 6 -1.47 -9.96 6.96
CA VAL A 6 -0.79 -9.43 5.77
C VAL A 6 0.62 -8.94 6.14
N PHE A 7 0.79 -8.41 7.34
CA PHE A 7 2.06 -7.97 7.92
C PHE A 7 3.02 -9.12 8.24
N GLU A 8 2.55 -10.25 8.80
CA GLU A 8 3.40 -11.42 9.06
C GLU A 8 3.93 -12.02 7.75
N ILE A 9 3.08 -12.08 6.72
CA ILE A 9 3.47 -12.51 5.38
C ILE A 9 4.52 -11.54 4.81
N GLY A 10 4.27 -10.24 4.87
CA GLY A 10 5.22 -9.21 4.41
C GLY A 10 6.58 -9.29 5.10
N ARG A 11 6.60 -9.48 6.43
CA ARG A 11 7.83 -9.65 7.21
C ARG A 11 8.63 -10.87 6.77
N ARG A 12 7.98 -12.03 6.60
CA ARG A 12 8.65 -13.27 6.16
C ARG A 12 9.20 -13.14 4.76
N LEU A 13 8.42 -12.56 3.84
CA LEU A 13 8.85 -12.32 2.47
C LEU A 13 10.06 -11.38 2.40
N LYS A 14 10.08 -10.30 3.22
CA LYS A 14 11.23 -9.39 3.32
C LYS A 14 12.48 -10.14 3.79
N HIS A 15 12.35 -10.95 4.84
CA HIS A 15 13.47 -11.72 5.38
C HIS A 15 14.08 -12.65 4.34
N VAL A 16 13.25 -13.45 3.65
CA VAL A 16 13.71 -14.38 2.61
C VAL A 16 14.36 -13.64 1.44
N LYS A 17 13.77 -12.51 1.01
CA LYS A 17 14.31 -11.71 -0.09
C LYS A 17 15.68 -11.10 0.23
N GLU A 18 15.91 -10.70 1.47
CA GLU A 18 17.16 -10.03 1.90
C GLU A 18 18.23 -11.00 2.38
N ASN A 19 17.86 -12.14 2.97
CA ASN A 19 18.79 -13.04 3.67
C ASN A 19 19.00 -14.37 2.94
N ASP A 20 17.95 -14.92 2.30
CA ASP A 20 17.98 -16.29 1.78
C ASP A 20 18.13 -16.36 0.24
N LEU A 21 17.93 -15.25 -0.48
CA LEU A 21 17.90 -15.24 -1.94
C LEU A 21 18.99 -14.39 -2.57
N VAL A 22 19.71 -14.99 -3.52
CA VAL A 22 20.70 -14.31 -4.36
C VAL A 22 19.97 -13.41 -5.38
N HIS A 23 20.55 -12.24 -5.67
CA HIS A 23 20.02 -11.27 -6.62
C HIS A 23 19.60 -11.93 -7.95
N GLY A 24 18.29 -11.92 -8.24
CA GLY A 24 17.71 -12.49 -9.47
C GLY A 24 16.79 -13.68 -9.25
N GLU A 25 16.92 -14.42 -8.14
CA GLU A 25 16.11 -15.63 -7.87
C GLU A 25 14.74 -15.32 -7.24
N TRP A 26 14.51 -14.08 -6.80
CA TRP A 26 13.24 -13.66 -6.18
C TRP A 26 12.02 -14.02 -7.03
N SER A 27 12.05 -13.75 -8.34
CA SER A 27 10.90 -14.00 -9.20
C SER A 27 10.58 -15.48 -9.36
N ARG A 28 11.60 -16.35 -9.35
CA ARG A 28 11.44 -17.81 -9.45
C ARG A 28 10.92 -18.38 -8.15
N TRP A 29 11.56 -17.99 -7.04
CA TRP A 29 11.12 -18.38 -5.70
C TRP A 29 9.65 -18.00 -5.43
N CYS A 30 9.23 -16.80 -5.86
CA CYS A 30 7.82 -16.40 -5.74
C CYS A 30 6.87 -17.33 -6.53
N ALA A 31 7.24 -17.72 -7.75
CA ALA A 31 6.40 -18.56 -8.60
C ALA A 31 6.37 -20.03 -8.12
N ASP A 32 7.51 -20.56 -7.68
CA ASP A 32 7.67 -21.98 -7.40
C ASP A 32 7.26 -22.34 -5.97
N GLU A 33 7.65 -21.54 -4.97
CA GLU A 33 7.44 -21.87 -3.55
C GLU A 33 6.09 -21.35 -3.02
N ILE A 34 5.78 -20.08 -3.28
CA ILE A 34 4.57 -19.43 -2.76
C ILE A 34 3.45 -19.32 -3.81
N ARG A 35 3.68 -19.79 -5.05
CA ARG A 35 2.73 -19.76 -6.18
C ARG A 35 2.08 -18.40 -6.39
N MET A 36 2.85 -17.35 -6.19
CA MET A 36 2.39 -15.98 -6.24
C MET A 36 3.26 -15.19 -7.21
N THR A 37 2.68 -14.21 -7.89
CA THR A 37 3.48 -13.34 -8.74
C THR A 37 4.43 -12.50 -7.90
N ARG A 38 5.63 -12.22 -8.43
CA ARG A 38 6.59 -11.29 -7.81
C ARG A 38 5.92 -9.98 -7.39
N GLN A 39 5.04 -9.43 -8.23
CA GLN A 39 4.34 -8.17 -7.96
C GLN A 39 3.45 -8.26 -6.72
N GLN A 40 2.73 -9.37 -6.53
CA GLN A 40 1.93 -9.54 -5.33
C GLN A 40 2.84 -9.68 -4.10
N ALA A 41 3.92 -10.45 -4.18
CA ALA A 41 4.90 -10.59 -3.09
C ALA A 41 5.52 -9.24 -2.69
N ASP A 42 5.93 -8.45 -3.67
CA ASP A 42 6.51 -7.12 -3.46
C ASP A 42 5.50 -6.17 -2.77
N LYS A 43 4.20 -6.25 -3.08
CA LYS A 43 3.17 -5.46 -2.37
C LYS A 43 3.11 -5.77 -0.88
N PHE A 44 3.21 -7.04 -0.48
CA PHE A 44 3.21 -7.41 0.95
C PHE A 44 4.43 -6.83 1.68
N ILE A 45 5.61 -6.85 1.03
CA ILE A 45 6.83 -6.28 1.60
C ILE A 45 6.70 -4.77 1.77
N VAL A 46 6.24 -4.06 0.73
CA VAL A 46 6.06 -2.59 0.78
C VAL A 46 5.05 -2.20 1.85
N VAL A 47 3.93 -2.92 1.95
CA VAL A 47 2.93 -2.69 3.01
C VAL A 47 3.55 -2.83 4.40
N PHE A 48 4.34 -3.88 4.62
CA PHE A 48 5.02 -4.08 5.89
C PHE A 48 6.04 -2.98 6.21
N ASP A 49 6.80 -2.53 5.20
CA ASP A 49 7.84 -1.51 5.37
C ASP A 49 7.26 -0.12 5.67
N GLU A 50 6.19 0.25 4.96
CA GLU A 50 5.62 1.60 4.98
C GLU A 50 4.56 1.81 6.07
N LEU A 51 3.78 0.78 6.40
CA LEU A 51 2.66 0.89 7.34
C LEU A 51 2.97 0.28 8.72
N GLY A 52 4.05 -0.49 8.84
CA GLY A 52 4.47 -1.06 10.12
C GLY A 52 3.43 -1.98 10.77
N ILE A 53 3.77 -2.51 11.95
CA ILE A 53 2.90 -3.39 12.74
C ILE A 53 1.91 -2.50 13.50
N ASP A 54 1.01 -1.81 12.81
CA ASP A 54 -0.19 -1.35 13.49
C ASP A 54 -1.11 -2.58 13.61
N ASP A 55 -1.17 -3.09 14.82
CA ASP A 55 -1.69 -4.38 15.24
C ASP A 55 -3.22 -4.39 15.15
N ASN A 56 -3.78 -3.96 14.01
CA ASN A 56 -5.21 -4.04 13.74
C ASN A 56 -5.52 -5.44 13.21
N PRO A 57 -5.93 -6.39 14.08
CA PRO A 57 -6.09 -7.80 13.73
C PRO A 57 -7.35 -8.01 12.88
N ASN A 58 -8.16 -6.95 12.69
CA ASN A 58 -9.44 -6.96 12.02
C ASN A 58 -9.45 -6.16 10.71
N CYS A 59 -8.28 -5.88 10.15
CA CYS A 59 -8.21 -5.39 8.78
C CYS A 59 -8.56 -6.53 7.81
N GLN A 60 -9.86 -6.72 7.54
CA GLN A 60 -10.37 -7.25 6.25
C GLN A 60 -10.01 -6.32 5.06
N ILE A 61 -8.96 -5.52 5.22
CA ILE A 61 -8.39 -4.61 4.25
C ILE A 61 -7.42 -5.45 3.42
N GLY A 62 -7.78 -5.71 2.15
CA GLY A 62 -6.89 -6.46 1.26
C GLY A 62 -5.54 -5.77 1.08
N VAL A 63 -4.48 -6.57 0.88
CA VAL A 63 -3.09 -6.09 0.66
C VAL A 63 -3.00 -4.98 -0.39
N THR A 64 -3.86 -5.00 -1.42
CA THR A 64 -3.92 -3.95 -2.43
C THR A 64 -4.30 -2.59 -1.84
N ARG A 65 -5.26 -2.54 -0.91
CA ARG A 65 -5.65 -1.27 -0.27
C ARG A 65 -4.54 -0.75 0.61
N LEU A 66 -3.94 -1.62 1.43
CA LEU A 66 -2.80 -1.25 2.26
C LEU A 66 -1.63 -0.76 1.40
N TYR A 67 -1.38 -1.39 0.25
CA TYR A 67 -0.33 -0.96 -0.67
C TYR A 67 -0.58 0.45 -1.21
N GLU A 68 -1.82 0.75 -1.60
CA GLU A 68 -2.17 2.11 -2.07
C GLU A 68 -1.99 3.14 -0.95
N ILE A 69 -2.31 2.80 0.31
CA ILE A 69 -2.09 3.68 1.47
C ILE A 69 -0.59 3.85 1.76
N ALA A 70 0.18 2.77 1.66
CA ALA A 70 1.64 2.75 1.81
C ALA A 70 2.34 3.65 0.78
N LEU A 71 1.78 3.82 -0.41
CA LEU A 71 2.35 4.72 -1.42
C LEU A 71 2.10 6.21 -1.14
N LEU A 72 1.27 6.54 -0.16
CA LEU A 72 0.96 7.92 0.17
C LEU A 72 2.01 8.49 1.11
N PRO A 73 2.35 9.79 0.99
CA PRO A 73 3.22 10.43 1.96
C PRO A 73 2.53 10.44 3.34
N PRO A 74 3.29 10.30 4.43
CA PRO A 74 2.73 10.18 5.79
C PRO A 74 1.83 11.36 6.17
N GLU A 75 2.16 12.56 5.67
CA GLU A 75 1.36 13.78 5.88
C GLU A 75 -0.07 13.66 5.36
N ASP A 76 -0.30 12.96 4.25
CA ASP A 76 -1.64 12.80 3.69
C ASP A 76 -2.38 11.58 4.26
N ARG A 77 -1.67 10.63 4.89
CA ARG A 77 -2.27 9.47 5.57
C ARG A 77 -3.08 9.90 6.80
N GLU A 78 -2.57 10.89 7.54
CA GLU A 78 -3.16 11.39 8.79
C GLU A 78 -4.18 12.51 8.59
N ARG A 79 -4.24 13.10 7.39
CA ARG A 79 -5.19 14.17 7.08
C ARG A 79 -6.60 13.63 6.89
N GLU A 80 -7.58 14.37 7.39
CA GLU A 80 -8.98 14.14 7.08
C GLU A 80 -9.28 14.57 5.64
N HIS A 81 -9.80 13.64 4.84
CA HIS A 81 -10.21 13.92 3.46
C HIS A 81 -11.72 14.06 3.41
N THR A 82 -12.20 15.08 2.69
CA THR A 82 -13.64 15.29 2.49
C THR A 82 -14.06 14.57 1.23
N LEU A 83 -14.79 13.47 1.39
CA LEU A 83 -15.32 12.71 0.26
C LEU A 83 -16.35 13.55 -0.52
N LYS A 84 -16.59 13.16 -1.77
CA LYS A 84 -17.67 13.73 -2.60
C LYS A 84 -19.07 13.58 -1.98
N SER A 85 -19.24 12.64 -1.03
CA SER A 85 -20.46 12.47 -0.24
C SER A 85 -20.63 13.52 0.87
N GLY A 86 -19.61 14.35 1.13
CA GLY A 86 -19.58 15.31 2.24
C GLY A 86 -19.09 14.71 3.56
N GLU A 87 -18.80 13.41 3.60
CA GLU A 87 -18.26 12.73 4.79
C GLU A 87 -16.75 12.98 4.90
N ARG A 88 -16.29 13.32 6.11
CA ARG A 88 -14.86 13.37 6.43
C ARG A 88 -14.42 11.99 6.87
N LYS A 89 -13.46 11.40 6.16
CA LYS A 89 -12.88 10.11 6.52
C LYS A 89 -11.37 10.20 6.45
N THR A 90 -10.72 9.46 7.34
CA THR A 90 -9.28 9.25 7.25
C THR A 90 -8.97 8.27 6.11
N VAL A 91 -7.74 8.28 5.58
CA VAL A 91 -7.31 7.35 4.53
C VAL A 91 -7.53 5.88 4.92
N ASN A 92 -7.39 5.58 6.22
CA ASN A 92 -7.62 4.25 6.78
C ASN A 92 -9.09 3.80 6.74
N GLU A 93 -10.03 4.74 6.63
CA GLU A 93 -11.47 4.49 6.54
C GLU A 93 -12.01 4.56 5.09
N MET A 94 -11.27 5.20 4.17
CA MET A 94 -11.64 5.33 2.75
C MET A 94 -11.36 4.07 1.92
N THR A 95 -12.29 3.64 1.08
CA THR A 95 -12.09 2.52 0.14
C THR A 95 -10.97 2.80 -0.87
N VAL A 96 -10.42 1.75 -1.50
CA VAL A 96 -9.35 1.86 -2.52
C VAL A 96 -9.70 2.85 -3.62
N ARG A 97 -10.97 2.84 -4.05
CA ARG A 97 -11.44 3.72 -5.11
C ARG A 97 -11.41 5.16 -4.65
N GLU A 98 -11.91 5.44 -3.45
CA GLU A 98 -11.94 6.78 -2.87
C GLU A 98 -10.53 7.36 -2.69
N VAL A 99 -9.60 6.57 -2.13
CA VAL A 99 -8.18 6.94 -2.04
C VAL A 99 -7.65 7.35 -3.41
N ARG A 100 -7.76 6.47 -4.42
CA ARG A 100 -7.24 6.75 -5.77
C ARG A 100 -7.91 7.96 -6.44
N PHE A 101 -9.20 8.18 -6.21
CA PHE A 101 -9.91 9.33 -6.77
C PHE A 101 -9.43 10.65 -6.14
N GLU A 102 -9.30 10.71 -4.83
CA GLU A 102 -8.80 11.92 -4.14
C GLU A 102 -7.36 12.24 -4.55
N PHE A 103 -6.47 11.24 -4.60
CA PHE A 103 -5.09 11.46 -5.02
C PHE A 103 -4.94 11.86 -6.49
N LEU A 104 -5.76 11.31 -7.39
CA LEU A 104 -5.80 11.77 -8.78
C LEU A 104 -6.32 13.21 -8.89
N LEU A 105 -7.32 13.59 -8.08
CA LEU A 105 -7.83 14.97 -8.08
C LEU A 105 -6.77 15.95 -7.57
N LEU A 106 -6.09 15.62 -6.47
CA LEU A 106 -4.98 16.44 -5.97
C LEU A 106 -3.85 16.53 -7.01
N TYR A 107 -3.46 15.41 -7.63
CA TYR A 107 -2.41 15.42 -8.64
C TYR A 107 -2.81 16.24 -9.88
N ILE A 108 -4.06 16.15 -10.34
CA ILE A 108 -4.58 16.95 -11.45
C ILE A 108 -4.65 18.44 -11.07
N ILE A 109 -5.14 18.78 -9.86
CA ILE A 109 -5.22 20.17 -9.38
C ILE A 109 -3.81 20.75 -9.22
N VAL A 110 -2.88 20.00 -8.63
CA VAL A 110 -1.48 20.41 -8.48
C VAL A 110 -0.81 20.55 -9.83
N LEU A 111 -1.01 19.64 -10.78
CA LEU A 111 -0.52 19.77 -12.16
C LEU A 111 -1.10 20.98 -12.87
N PHE A 112 -2.40 21.24 -12.69
CA PHE A 112 -3.06 22.40 -13.29
C PHE A 112 -2.52 23.71 -12.70
N CYS A 113 -2.41 23.79 -11.36
CA CYS A 113 -1.78 24.92 -10.70
C CYS A 113 -0.29 25.08 -11.05
N LEU A 114 0.48 24.00 -11.19
CA LEU A 114 1.88 24.09 -11.61
C LEU A 114 1.99 24.55 -13.07
N TRP A 115 1.09 24.10 -13.95
CA TRP A 115 1.04 24.52 -15.34
C TRP A 115 0.69 26.00 -15.47
N ASP A 116 -0.29 26.49 -14.69
CA ASP A 116 -0.63 27.92 -14.62
C ASP A 116 0.51 28.78 -14.04
N ILE A 117 1.33 28.23 -13.14
CA ILE A 117 2.50 28.93 -12.56
C ILE A 117 3.70 28.93 -13.53
N LEU A 118 3.84 27.90 -14.37
CA LEU A 118 4.91 27.82 -15.38
C LEU A 118 4.57 28.48 -16.72
N SER A 119 3.35 28.99 -16.90
CA SER A 119 2.90 29.70 -18.11
C SER A 119 2.88 31.21 -17.93
#